data_AF-A0A2G3L968-F1
#
_entry.id   AF-A0A2G3L968-F1
#
_cell.length_a   1.000
_cell.length_b   1.000
_cell.length_c   1.000
_cell.angle_alpha   90.00
_cell.angle_beta   90.00
_cell.angle_gamma   90.00
#
_symmetry.space_group_name_H-M   'P 1'
#
loop_
_entity.id
_entity.type
_entity.pdbx_description
1 polymer ?
#
loop_
_entity_poly.entity_id
_entity_poly.type
_entity_poly.pdbx_seq_one_letter_code
_entity_poly.pdbx_strand_id
1 'polypeptide(L)'
;MLSTELADSALEEKYKRFASFSVWASQQTSLSLISKGRIAQAQRFSDAIEGAHIIFNGLLAHEMEDDDLAEKCLGYFSSWRARVAQSNVFHSGALVEWLDAPGALGITVNPRTVAFLDDWNEAMFNAAPKKKLEGLVRAQALKNKPGRSLLVRLPRTKSTWYGMKELEYRWSTARGMLSDVMEGKNA
;
A
#
# COMPACT_ATOMS: atom_id res chain seq x y z
N MET A 1 9.22 -27.36 -3.62
CA MET A 1 8.93 -27.17 -2.19
C MET A 1 9.80 -26.02 -1.70
N LEU A 2 9.26 -25.04 -0.96
CA LEU A 2 10.13 -24.18 -0.14
C LEU A 2 10.88 -25.10 0.83
N SER A 3 12.19 -24.95 0.97
CA SER A 3 12.89 -25.58 2.10
C SER A 3 12.32 -25.00 3.40
N THR A 4 12.15 -25.84 4.41
CA THR A 4 11.64 -25.46 5.74
C THR A 4 12.41 -24.25 6.29
N GLU A 5 13.73 -24.25 6.10
CA GLU A 5 14.64 -23.13 6.43
C GLU A 5 14.27 -21.80 5.77
N LEU A 6 13.85 -21.80 4.50
CA LEU A 6 13.51 -20.57 3.79
C LEU A 6 12.21 -19.95 4.33
N ALA A 7 11.26 -20.79 4.72
CA ALA A 7 10.01 -20.35 5.32
C ALA A 7 10.22 -19.84 6.76
N ASP A 8 11.06 -20.51 7.55
CA ASP A 8 11.43 -20.05 8.89
C ASP A 8 12.13 -18.69 8.83
N SER A 9 13.09 -18.52 7.90
CA SER A 9 13.74 -17.22 7.71
C SER A 9 12.77 -16.12 7.28
N ALA A 10 11.77 -16.43 6.43
CA ALA A 10 10.73 -15.46 6.05
C ALA A 10 9.89 -14.98 7.25
N LEU A 11 9.76 -15.82 8.29
CA LEU A 11 8.99 -15.55 9.51
C LEU A 11 9.81 -14.86 10.61
N GLU A 12 11.09 -14.57 10.41
CA GLU A 12 11.88 -13.79 11.39
C GLU A 12 11.29 -12.39 11.65
N GLU A 13 11.38 -11.89 12.89
CA GLU A 13 10.73 -10.64 13.34
C GLU A 13 11.24 -9.41 12.57
N LYS A 14 12.51 -9.39 12.14
CA LYS A 14 13.06 -8.31 11.28
C LYS A 14 12.35 -8.18 9.92
N TYR A 15 11.61 -9.20 9.49
CA TYR A 15 10.82 -9.22 8.25
C TYR A 15 9.31 -9.11 8.50
N LYS A 16 8.91 -8.73 9.72
CA LYS A 16 7.50 -8.45 10.05
C LYS A 16 6.88 -7.35 9.19
N ARG A 17 7.70 -6.38 8.76
CA ARG A 17 7.29 -5.38 7.77
C ARG A 17 7.49 -5.90 6.36
N PHE A 18 6.51 -5.64 5.51
CA PHE A 18 6.53 -6.12 4.13
C PHE A 18 7.72 -5.54 3.34
N ALA A 19 8.08 -4.27 3.57
CA ALA A 19 9.25 -3.66 2.95
C ALA A 19 10.56 -4.42 3.27
N SER A 20 10.80 -4.73 4.55
CA SER A 20 11.96 -5.51 4.98
C SER A 20 11.95 -6.92 4.38
N PHE A 21 10.79 -7.57 4.38
CA PHE A 21 10.60 -8.88 3.74
C PHE A 21 10.89 -8.84 2.23
N SER A 22 10.40 -7.82 1.52
CA SER A 22 10.59 -7.67 0.08
C SER A 22 12.07 -7.53 -0.29
N VAL A 23 12.84 -6.77 0.48
CA VAL A 23 14.29 -6.64 0.29
C VAL A 23 14.97 -7.98 0.49
N TRP A 24 14.67 -8.68 1.60
CA TRP A 24 15.23 -10.00 1.86
C TRP A 24 14.89 -11.02 0.76
N ALA A 25 13.62 -11.07 0.34
CA ALA A 25 13.13 -12.01 -0.66
C ALA A 25 13.84 -11.83 -2.01
N SER A 26 14.19 -10.59 -2.37
CA SER A 26 14.94 -10.32 -3.62
C SER A 26 16.32 -11.02 -3.64
N GLN A 27 16.93 -11.19 -2.47
CA GLN A 27 18.27 -11.75 -2.29
C GLN A 27 18.28 -13.29 -2.23
N GLN A 28 17.12 -13.95 -2.07
CA GLN A 28 17.06 -15.40 -1.87
C GLN A 28 17.19 -16.16 -3.19
N THR A 29 18.27 -16.91 -3.40
CA THR A 29 18.50 -17.68 -4.64
C THR A 29 17.49 -18.81 -4.85
N SER A 30 16.92 -19.34 -3.76
CA SER A 30 15.92 -20.41 -3.77
C SER A 30 14.50 -19.94 -4.12
N LEU A 31 14.23 -18.62 -4.10
CA LEU A 31 12.94 -18.08 -4.54
C LEU A 31 12.90 -17.95 -6.06
N SER A 32 11.81 -18.46 -6.66
CA SER A 32 11.60 -18.35 -8.10
C SER A 32 11.57 -16.88 -8.56
N LEU A 33 12.00 -16.63 -9.80
CA LEU A 33 11.95 -15.29 -10.40
C LEU A 33 10.51 -14.74 -10.42
N ILE A 34 9.51 -15.60 -10.61
CA ILE A 34 8.09 -15.21 -10.58
C ILE A 34 7.70 -14.71 -9.19
N SER A 35 8.06 -15.45 -8.13
CA SER A 35 7.77 -15.05 -6.75
C SER A 35 8.43 -13.71 -6.40
N LYS A 36 9.71 -13.54 -6.76
CA LYS A 36 10.44 -12.28 -6.57
C LYS A 36 9.77 -11.12 -7.31
N GLY A 37 9.39 -11.34 -8.56
CA GLY A 37 8.69 -10.35 -9.38
C GLY A 37 7.38 -9.89 -8.74
N ARG A 38 6.56 -10.83 -8.27
CA ARG A 38 5.28 -10.52 -7.59
C ARG A 38 5.46 -9.78 -6.27
N ILE A 39 6.47 -10.16 -5.48
CA ILE A 39 6.79 -9.47 -4.22
C ILE A 39 7.23 -8.03 -4.51
N ALA A 40 8.10 -7.84 -5.51
CA ALA A 40 8.55 -6.52 -5.91
C ALA A 40 7.40 -5.64 -6.46
N GLN A 41 6.50 -6.21 -7.27
CA GLN A 41 5.31 -5.51 -7.75
C GLN A 41 4.39 -5.11 -6.59
N ALA A 42 4.14 -6.01 -5.63
CA ALA A 42 3.33 -5.72 -4.45
C ALA A 42 3.96 -4.59 -3.61
N GLN A 43 5.29 -4.57 -3.47
CA GLN A 43 5.99 -3.50 -2.76
C GLN A 43 5.85 -2.17 -3.48
N ARG A 44 6.06 -2.13 -4.81
CA ARG A 44 5.86 -0.92 -5.62
C ARG A 44 4.43 -0.39 -5.52
N PHE A 45 3.43 -1.27 -5.57
CA PHE A 45 2.04 -0.87 -5.40
C PHE A 45 1.75 -0.34 -3.99
N SER A 46 2.29 -0.99 -2.95
CA SER A 46 2.19 -0.52 -1.56
C SER A 46 2.76 0.90 -1.43
N ASP A 47 3.96 1.13 -1.97
CA ASP A 47 4.60 2.44 -1.97
C ASP A 47 3.78 3.48 -2.74
N ALA A 48 3.19 3.10 -3.88
CA ALA A 48 2.37 3.98 -4.69
C ALA A 48 1.11 4.46 -3.94
N ILE A 49 0.41 3.53 -3.26
CA ILE A 49 -0.90 3.80 -2.67
C ILE A 49 -0.83 4.41 -1.27
N GLU A 50 0.30 4.24 -0.56
CA GLU A 50 0.52 4.80 0.77
C GLU A 50 0.30 6.33 0.79
N GLY A 51 0.79 7.04 -0.22
CA GLY A 51 0.59 8.49 -0.34
C GLY A 51 -0.87 8.92 -0.37
N ALA A 52 -1.73 8.15 -1.05
CA ALA A 52 -3.16 8.41 -1.08
C ALA A 52 -3.80 8.25 0.31
N HIS A 53 -3.33 7.28 1.11
CA HIS A 53 -3.80 7.11 2.48
C HIS A 53 -3.27 8.17 3.44
N ILE A 54 -2.01 8.62 3.29
CA ILE A 54 -1.48 9.75 4.06
C ILE A 54 -2.34 11.00 3.81
N ILE A 55 -2.61 11.31 2.54
CA ILE A 55 -3.49 12.43 2.16
C ILE A 55 -4.89 12.25 2.74
N PHE A 56 -5.47 11.06 2.66
CA PHE A 56 -6.80 10.79 3.20
C PHE A 56 -6.89 11.06 4.72
N ASN A 57 -5.87 10.64 5.48
CA ASN A 57 -5.78 10.94 6.91
C ASN A 57 -5.64 12.45 7.15
N GLY A 58 -4.82 13.16 6.36
CA GLY A 58 -4.68 14.61 6.47
C GLY A 58 -5.97 15.36 6.16
N LEU A 59 -6.75 14.89 5.18
CA LEU A 59 -8.09 15.43 4.91
C LEU A 59 -9.03 15.22 6.10
N LEU A 60 -9.04 14.04 6.72
CA LEU A 60 -9.85 13.78 7.91
C LEU A 60 -9.41 14.63 9.10
N ALA A 61 -8.10 14.77 9.32
CA ALA A 61 -7.55 15.59 10.39
C ALA A 61 -8.03 17.03 10.28
N HIS A 62 -8.05 17.58 9.06
CA HIS A 62 -8.55 18.93 8.81
C HIS A 62 -10.04 19.07 9.13
N GLU A 63 -10.89 18.13 8.67
CA GLU A 63 -12.33 18.15 8.95
C GLU A 63 -12.67 17.95 10.43
N MET A 64 -11.78 17.30 11.18
CA MET A 64 -11.94 17.01 12.61
C MET A 64 -11.24 18.02 13.52
N GLU A 65 -10.56 19.02 12.96
CA GLU A 65 -9.72 19.97 13.70
C GLU A 65 -8.70 19.23 14.60
N ASP A 66 -8.05 18.20 14.04
CA ASP A 66 -7.06 17.37 14.73
C ASP A 66 -5.63 17.73 14.32
N ASP A 67 -5.11 18.81 14.91
CA ASP A 67 -3.81 19.39 14.56
C ASP A 67 -2.65 18.37 14.69
N ASP A 68 -2.68 17.51 15.71
CA ASP A 68 -1.68 16.46 15.91
C ASP A 68 -1.62 15.48 14.73
N LEU A 69 -2.78 15.07 14.20
CA LEU A 69 -2.85 14.17 13.06
C LEU A 69 -2.47 14.91 11.77
N ALA A 70 -2.85 16.18 11.64
CA ALA A 70 -2.51 17.01 10.50
C ALA A 70 -0.99 17.19 10.36
N GLU A 71 -0.30 17.52 11.46
CA GLU A 71 1.16 17.67 11.49
C GLU A 71 1.87 16.36 11.14
N LYS A 72 1.43 15.23 11.73
CA LYS A 72 1.96 13.90 11.39
C LYS A 72 1.79 13.57 9.91
N CYS A 73 0.61 13.84 9.35
CA CYS A 73 0.36 13.58 7.93
C CYS A 73 1.22 14.46 7.01
N LEU A 74 1.50 15.71 7.40
CA LEU A 74 2.42 16.58 6.66
C LEU A 74 3.85 16.01 6.64
N GLY A 75 4.35 15.57 7.79
CA GLY A 75 5.67 14.94 7.92
C GLY A 75 5.78 13.63 7.14
N TYR A 76 4.74 12.77 7.24
CA TYR A 76 4.67 11.51 6.50
C TYR A 76 4.59 11.74 4.99
N PHE A 77 3.78 12.70 4.54
CA PHE A 77 3.65 12.99 3.11
C PHE A 77 4.97 13.49 2.52
N SER A 78 5.68 14.37 3.24
CA SER A 78 6.96 14.89 2.80
C SER A 78 8.02 13.77 2.69
N SER A 79 8.10 12.93 3.72
CA SER A 79 9.01 11.77 3.74
C SER A 79 8.68 10.75 2.64
N TRP A 80 7.41 10.40 2.50
CA TRP A 80 6.92 9.50 1.46
C TRP A 80 7.24 10.04 0.07
N ARG A 81 6.95 11.32 -0.19
CA ARG A 81 7.18 11.94 -1.50
C ARG A 81 8.66 11.95 -1.87
N ALA A 82 9.55 12.24 -0.92
CA ALA A 82 11.00 12.18 -1.15
C ALA A 82 11.46 10.74 -1.47
N ARG A 83 10.93 9.75 -0.75
CA ARG A 83 11.24 8.33 -0.96
C ARG A 83 10.77 7.83 -2.34
N VAL A 84 9.53 8.13 -2.72
CA VAL A 84 9.00 7.67 -4.02
C VAL A 84 9.55 8.44 -5.22
N ALA A 85 10.08 9.65 -5.02
CA ALA A 85 10.79 10.39 -6.07
C ALA A 85 12.14 9.75 -6.43
N GLN A 86 12.75 9.02 -5.48
CA GLN A 86 13.99 8.27 -5.70
C GLN A 86 13.74 6.86 -6.27
N SER A 87 12.47 6.45 -6.38
CA SER A 87 12.09 5.14 -6.92
C SER A 87 11.29 5.30 -8.21
N ASN A 88 11.37 4.29 -9.09
CA ASN A 88 10.60 4.28 -10.33
C ASN A 88 9.18 3.73 -10.10
N VAL A 89 8.49 4.20 -9.04
CA VAL A 89 7.14 3.73 -8.70
C VAL A 89 6.09 4.31 -9.63
N PHE A 90 6.23 5.58 -10.02
CA PHE A 90 5.30 6.29 -10.90
C PHE A 90 5.93 6.49 -12.28
N HIS A 91 5.30 5.95 -13.32
CA HIS A 91 5.76 6.02 -14.71
C HIS A 91 4.61 5.64 -15.67
N SER A 92 4.78 5.84 -16.98
CA SER A 92 3.75 5.59 -18.00
C SER A 92 3.22 4.15 -18.04
N GLY A 93 4.00 3.17 -17.57
CA GLY A 93 3.63 1.75 -17.52
C GLY A 93 3.15 1.25 -16.16
N ALA A 94 3.13 2.10 -15.13
CA ALA A 94 2.93 1.67 -13.75
C ALA A 94 1.57 0.99 -13.53
N LEU A 95 0.51 1.50 -14.17
CA LEU A 95 -0.84 0.92 -14.04
C LEU A 95 -0.89 -0.53 -14.52
N VAL A 96 -0.23 -0.85 -15.63
CA VAL A 96 -0.15 -2.22 -16.15
C VAL A 96 0.58 -3.11 -15.15
N GLU A 97 1.70 -2.65 -14.59
CA GLU A 97 2.45 -3.40 -13.58
C GLU A 97 1.64 -3.66 -12.31
N TRP A 98 0.88 -2.67 -11.83
CA TRP A 98 0.09 -2.80 -10.61
C TRP A 98 -1.12 -3.73 -10.79
N LEU A 99 -1.67 -3.80 -12.00
CA LEU A 99 -2.85 -4.60 -12.33
C LEU A 99 -2.51 -5.99 -12.90
N ASP A 100 -1.25 -6.26 -13.22
CA ASP A 100 -0.76 -7.54 -13.74
C ASP A 100 -1.11 -8.72 -12.81
N ALA A 101 -0.79 -8.61 -11.51
CA ALA A 101 -1.04 -9.69 -10.56
C ALA A 101 -2.54 -10.04 -10.38
N PRO A 102 -3.45 -9.07 -10.17
CA PRO A 102 -4.89 -9.35 -10.21
C PRO A 102 -5.36 -9.95 -11.55
N GLY A 103 -4.89 -9.42 -12.68
CA GLY A 103 -5.23 -9.90 -14.02
C GLY A 103 -4.83 -11.36 -14.25
N ALA A 104 -3.61 -11.73 -13.84
CA ALA A 104 -3.11 -13.10 -13.92
C ALA A 104 -3.91 -14.09 -13.05
N LEU A 105 -4.62 -13.60 -12.04
CA LEU A 105 -5.52 -14.39 -11.18
C LEU A 105 -6.98 -14.36 -11.64
N GLY A 106 -7.29 -13.70 -12.77
CA GLY A 106 -8.66 -13.51 -13.24
C GLY A 106 -9.49 -12.59 -12.34
N ILE A 107 -8.85 -11.81 -11.47
CA ILE A 107 -9.53 -10.91 -10.53
C ILE A 107 -9.82 -9.60 -11.26
N THR A 108 -11.12 -9.31 -11.44
CA THR A 108 -11.55 -8.04 -12.00
C THR A 108 -11.47 -6.94 -10.94
N VAL A 109 -10.64 -5.93 -11.17
CA VAL A 109 -10.55 -4.73 -10.33
C VAL A 109 -11.68 -3.78 -10.68
N ASN A 110 -12.28 -3.13 -9.68
CA ASN A 110 -13.35 -2.16 -9.89
C ASN A 110 -12.91 -1.04 -10.85
N PRO A 111 -13.67 -0.71 -11.90
CA PRO A 111 -13.31 0.34 -12.85
C PRO A 111 -13.02 1.72 -12.22
N ARG A 112 -13.69 2.05 -11.10
CA ARG A 112 -13.42 3.30 -10.37
C ARG A 112 -12.05 3.29 -9.69
N THR A 113 -11.63 2.13 -9.19
CA THR A 113 -10.28 1.96 -8.65
C THR A 113 -9.25 2.08 -9.76
N VAL A 114 -9.49 1.48 -10.92
CA VAL A 114 -8.60 1.60 -12.08
C VAL A 114 -8.45 3.07 -12.51
N ALA A 115 -9.57 3.78 -12.68
CA ALA A 115 -9.54 5.21 -13.04
C ALA A 115 -8.79 6.06 -12.00
N PHE A 116 -9.01 5.81 -10.70
CA PHE A 116 -8.26 6.50 -9.65
C PHE A 116 -6.75 6.22 -9.73
N LEU A 117 -6.36 4.96 -9.95
CA LEU A 117 -4.95 4.59 -10.05
C LEU A 117 -4.27 5.23 -11.26
N ASP A 118 -4.98 5.37 -12.38
CA ASP A 118 -4.50 6.04 -13.57
C ASP A 118 -4.28 7.55 -13.32
N ASP A 119 -5.32 8.24 -12.84
CA ASP A 119 -5.24 9.67 -12.48
C ASP A 119 -4.16 9.94 -11.43
N TRP A 120 -4.03 9.05 -10.44
CA TRP A 120 -3.03 9.13 -9.39
C TRP A 120 -1.61 8.98 -9.94
N ASN A 121 -1.40 7.98 -10.79
CA ASN A 121 -0.12 7.77 -11.45
C ASN A 121 0.27 8.97 -12.32
N GLU A 122 -0.64 9.45 -13.16
CA GLU A 122 -0.40 10.62 -14.01
C GLU A 122 -0.05 11.85 -13.18
N ALA A 123 -0.80 12.13 -12.11
CA ALA A 123 -0.55 13.27 -11.25
C ALA A 123 0.81 13.18 -10.53
N MET A 124 1.17 11.99 -10.03
CA MET A 124 2.45 11.77 -9.36
C MET A 124 3.63 11.83 -10.33
N PHE A 125 3.51 11.22 -11.51
CA PHE A 125 4.52 11.24 -12.57
C PHE A 125 4.82 12.67 -13.04
N ASN A 126 3.80 13.52 -13.15
CA ASN A 126 3.93 14.94 -13.51
C ASN A 126 4.22 15.86 -12.31
N ALA A 127 4.61 15.31 -11.16
CA ALA A 127 4.94 16.06 -9.93
C ALA A 127 3.87 17.07 -9.50
N ALA A 128 2.59 16.72 -9.64
CA ALA A 128 1.47 17.60 -9.35
C ALA A 128 1.53 18.24 -7.95
N PRO A 129 0.98 19.45 -7.76
CA PRO A 129 0.91 20.08 -6.45
C PRO A 129 0.00 19.27 -5.50
N LYS A 130 0.28 19.32 -4.20
CA LYS A 130 -0.45 18.57 -3.15
C LYS A 130 -1.97 18.78 -3.23
N LYS A 131 -2.42 19.99 -3.54
CA LYS A 131 -3.85 20.33 -3.70
C LYS A 131 -4.54 19.51 -4.79
N LYS A 132 -3.87 19.21 -5.91
CA LYS A 132 -4.42 18.34 -6.98
C LYS A 132 -4.58 16.91 -6.46
N LEU A 133 -3.57 16.41 -5.74
CA LEU A 133 -3.56 15.07 -5.14
C LEU A 133 -4.66 14.91 -4.07
N GLU A 134 -4.85 15.92 -3.22
CA GLU A 134 -5.96 16.00 -2.26
C GLU A 134 -7.33 15.92 -2.96
N GLY A 135 -7.48 16.60 -4.10
CA GLY A 135 -8.68 16.53 -4.92
C GLY A 135 -8.99 15.11 -5.41
N LEU A 136 -7.99 14.40 -5.92
CA LEU A 136 -8.13 13.01 -6.38
C LEU A 136 -8.55 12.09 -5.23
N VAL A 137 -7.86 12.18 -4.09
CA VAL A 137 -8.14 11.33 -2.92
C VAL A 137 -9.52 11.61 -2.34
N ARG A 138 -9.92 12.88 -2.22
CA ARG A 138 -11.27 13.27 -1.77
C ARG A 138 -12.32 12.72 -2.73
N ALA A 139 -12.14 12.90 -4.05
CA ALA A 139 -13.07 12.38 -5.05
C ALA A 139 -13.21 10.86 -4.96
N GLN A 140 -12.10 10.14 -4.81
CA GLN A 140 -12.11 8.69 -4.66
C GLN A 140 -12.83 8.23 -3.39
N ALA A 141 -12.55 8.85 -2.25
CA ALA A 141 -13.20 8.53 -0.98
C ALA A 141 -14.73 8.73 -1.04
N LEU A 142 -15.18 9.81 -1.68
CA LEU A 142 -16.61 10.10 -1.85
C LEU A 142 -17.27 9.17 -2.88
N LYS A 143 -16.60 8.84 -3.99
CA LYS A 143 -17.17 7.97 -5.04
C LYS A 143 -17.23 6.49 -4.63
N ASN A 144 -16.27 6.00 -3.85
CA ASN A 144 -16.24 4.58 -3.45
C ASN A 144 -17.33 4.23 -2.43
N LYS A 145 -17.63 5.14 -1.49
CA LYS A 145 -18.59 4.90 -0.40
C LYS A 145 -19.35 6.20 -0.05
N PRO A 146 -20.21 6.73 -0.94
CA PRO A 146 -20.78 8.07 -0.79
C PRO A 146 -21.49 8.31 0.55
N GLY A 147 -22.30 7.35 1.03
CA GLY A 147 -22.97 7.45 2.33
C GLY A 147 -22.19 6.94 3.54
N ARG A 148 -21.00 6.35 3.34
CA ARG A 148 -20.19 5.72 4.42
C ARG A 148 -18.75 6.21 4.46
N SER A 149 -18.40 7.19 3.63
CA SER A 149 -17.08 7.80 3.64
C SER A 149 -16.87 8.50 4.97
N LEU A 150 -15.69 8.35 5.55
CA LEU A 150 -15.35 9.07 6.78
C LEU A 150 -15.29 10.58 6.55
N LEU A 151 -15.10 11.04 5.31
CA LEU A 151 -15.20 12.47 4.97
C LEU A 151 -16.65 12.99 4.97
N VAL A 152 -17.64 12.10 5.03
CA VAL A 152 -19.07 12.47 5.14
C VAL A 152 -19.59 12.17 6.54
N ARG A 153 -19.15 11.05 7.12
CA ARG A 153 -19.47 10.63 8.49
C ARG A 153 -18.19 10.63 9.31
N LEU A 154 -17.85 11.80 9.83
CA LEU A 154 -16.63 11.96 10.61
C LEU A 154 -16.61 10.99 11.81
N PRO A 155 -15.46 10.37 12.09
CA PRO A 155 -15.27 9.57 13.30
C PRO A 155 -15.63 10.35 14.56
N ARG A 156 -16.36 9.72 15.48
CA ARG A 156 -16.70 10.31 16.79
C ARG A 156 -15.53 10.25 17.78
N THR A 157 -14.60 9.33 17.56
CA THR A 157 -13.41 9.13 18.38
C THR A 157 -12.17 9.39 17.55
N LYS A 158 -11.22 10.14 18.14
CA LYS A 158 -9.90 10.36 17.55
C LYS A 158 -9.15 9.03 17.49
N SER A 159 -8.49 8.78 16.36
CA SER A 159 -7.60 7.66 16.12
C SER A 159 -6.26 8.20 15.65
N THR A 160 -5.19 7.47 15.93
CA THR A 160 -3.87 7.81 15.40
C THR A 160 -3.76 7.54 13.89
N TRP A 161 -4.70 6.80 13.30
CA TRP A 161 -4.78 6.51 11.87
C TRP A 161 -6.16 5.97 11.45
N TYR A 162 -6.66 6.36 10.27
CA TYR A 162 -7.93 5.95 9.67
C TYR A 162 -7.79 5.26 8.29
N GLY A 163 -6.79 5.65 7.51
CA GLY A 163 -6.47 5.02 6.22
C GLY A 163 -5.82 3.64 6.37
N MET A 164 -5.33 3.09 5.27
CA MET A 164 -4.45 1.92 5.31
C MET A 164 -3.00 2.41 5.47
N LYS A 165 -2.21 1.75 6.31
CA LYS A 165 -0.74 1.88 6.25
C LYS A 165 -0.23 0.97 5.13
N GLU A 166 1.10 0.91 4.94
CA GLU A 166 1.77 -0.11 4.12
C GLU A 166 1.09 -1.48 4.24
N LEU A 167 1.30 -2.40 3.28
CA LEU A 167 0.73 -3.76 3.25
C LEU A 167 0.80 -4.59 4.56
N GLU A 168 1.29 -4.08 5.70
CA GLU A 168 1.16 -4.57 7.08
C GLU A 168 -0.14 -5.34 7.36
N TYR A 169 -1.32 -4.85 6.94
CA TYR A 169 -2.57 -5.59 7.19
C TYR A 169 -2.66 -6.92 6.42
N ARG A 170 -2.26 -6.97 5.15
CA ARG A 170 -2.33 -8.20 4.34
C ARG A 170 -1.12 -9.10 4.56
N TRP A 171 0.05 -8.51 4.83
CA TRP A 171 1.28 -9.26 5.10
C TRP A 171 1.20 -10.00 6.43
N SER A 172 0.64 -9.39 7.49
CA SER A 172 0.40 -10.10 8.74
C SER A 172 -0.50 -11.33 8.55
N THR A 173 -1.56 -11.24 7.75
CA THR A 173 -2.39 -12.40 7.37
C THR A 173 -1.59 -13.46 6.59
N ALA A 174 -0.82 -13.05 5.58
CA ALA A 174 -0.01 -13.97 4.79
C ALA A 174 1.08 -14.67 5.63
N ARG A 175 1.68 -13.96 6.59
CA ARG A 175 2.60 -14.53 7.59
C ARG A 175 1.91 -15.56 8.47
N GLY A 176 0.70 -15.26 8.95
CA GLY A 176 -0.12 -16.21 9.71
C GLY A 176 -0.36 -17.49 8.93
N MET A 177 -0.84 -17.37 7.69
CA MET A 177 -1.04 -18.52 6.80
C MET A 177 0.25 -19.32 6.55
N LEU A 178 1.40 -18.64 6.42
CA LEU A 178 2.70 -19.31 6.27
C LEU A 178 3.10 -20.05 7.55
N SER A 179 2.87 -19.45 8.73
CA SER A 179 3.09 -20.10 10.02
C SER A 179 2.25 -21.36 10.16
N ASP A 180 0.95 -21.27 9.86
CA ASP A 180 0.00 -22.39 9.95
C ASP A 180 0.44 -23.57 9.05
N VAL A 181 0.93 -23.28 7.84
CA VAL A 181 1.45 -24.30 6.91
C VAL A 181 2.74 -24.95 7.45
N MET A 182 3.57 -24.20 8.16
CA MET A 182 4.82 -24.70 8.74
C MET A 182 4.55 -25.56 9.99
N GLU A 183 3.64 -25.11 10.85
CA GLU A 183 3.20 -25.85 12.04
C GLU A 183 2.50 -27.15 11.63
N GLY A 184 1.58 -27.09 10.66
CA GLY A 184 0.88 -28.28 10.15
C GLY A 184 1.78 -29.26 9.39
N LYS A 185 3.00 -28.85 8.99
CA LYS A 185 4.02 -29.74 8.39
C LYS A 185 4.97 -30.37 9.40
N ASN A 186 5.07 -29.78 10.60
CA ASN A 186 5.94 -30.24 11.68
C ASN A 186 5.18 -31.08 12.73
N ALA A 187 3.87 -31.28 12.54
CA ALA A 187 2.99 -32.15 13.33
C ALA A 187 2.87 -33.56 12.70
#